data_AF-A0AAW6P0J9-F1
#
_entry.id   AF-A0AAW6P0J9-F1
#
_cell.length_a   1.000
_cell.length_b   1.000
_cell.length_c   1.000
_cell.angle_alpha   90.00
_cell.angle_beta   90.00
_cell.angle_gamma   90.00
#
_symmetry.space_group_name_H-M   'P 1'
#
loop_
_entity.id
_entity.type
_entity.pdbx_description
1 polymer ?
#
loop_
_entity_poly.entity_id
_entity_poly.type
_entity_poly.pdbx_seq_one_letter_code
_entity_poly.pdbx_strand_id
1 'polypeptide(L)'
;NARNHHGTPRLQAEDDALEFERNKPEWVDKTGKLIHREMAKTPSKPGWPDISGTAPKPLENAFKTFKKASPVTLLPGERLYRVVAPNSFDNSICWMREAEFLALSGRDDWRRRFAVWRYWNRNGEYVVYTVPPGKGLNAWEGPAASQAHELNPDYVLEGGAMQIVLDPRQLQPEHLSRRRPTQWGYSDFPGESDEFLGLPKLTNHIDERNLPPDSKLDL
;
A
#
# COMPACT_ATOMS: atom_id res chain seq x y z
N ASN A 1 -33.72 -6.42 13.09
CA ASN A 1 -32.27 -6.07 13.09
C ASN A 1 -31.75 -6.04 11.66
N ALA A 2 -32.01 -4.95 10.93
CA ALA A 2 -31.46 -4.74 9.60
C ALA A 2 -30.03 -4.18 9.75
N ARG A 3 -29.02 -4.94 9.34
CA ARG A 3 -27.65 -4.42 9.21
C ARG A 3 -27.62 -3.52 7.98
N ASN A 4 -27.45 -2.22 8.17
CA ASN A 4 -27.11 -1.30 7.09
C ASN A 4 -25.74 -1.70 6.53
N HIS A 5 -25.73 -2.37 5.37
CA HIS A 5 -24.53 -2.67 4.61
C HIS A 5 -24.29 -1.55 3.59
N HIS A 6 -23.66 -0.47 4.01
CA HIS A 6 -23.19 0.61 3.12
C HIS A 6 -21.67 0.53 2.86
N GLY A 7 -21.04 -0.62 3.11
CA GLY A 7 -19.64 -0.84 2.76
C GLY A 7 -19.55 -1.49 1.39
N THR A 8 -18.68 -0.97 0.52
CA THR A 8 -18.28 -1.67 -0.70
C THR A 8 -17.76 -3.07 -0.34
N PRO A 9 -18.25 -4.15 -0.97
CA PRO A 9 -17.80 -5.50 -0.68
C PRO A 9 -16.27 -5.61 -0.83
N ARG A 10 -15.63 -6.30 0.10
CA ARG A 10 -14.21 -6.63 -0.02
C ARG A 10 -14.05 -7.59 -1.20
N LEU A 11 -13.24 -7.17 -2.17
CA LEU A 11 -12.85 -8.02 -3.29
C LEU A 11 -12.09 -9.25 -2.80
N GLN A 12 -12.31 -10.39 -3.46
CA GLN A 12 -11.66 -11.65 -3.15
C GLN A 12 -10.64 -12.01 -4.23
N ALA A 13 -9.65 -12.84 -3.88
CA ALA A 13 -8.65 -13.32 -4.82
C ALA A 13 -9.28 -14.21 -5.91
N GLU A 14 -10.37 -14.92 -5.59
CA GLU A 14 -11.14 -15.73 -6.54
C GLU A 14 -11.71 -14.88 -7.68
N ASP A 15 -12.20 -13.67 -7.35
CA ASP A 15 -12.75 -12.74 -8.34
C ASP A 15 -11.67 -12.30 -9.34
N ASP A 16 -10.50 -11.91 -8.81
CA ASP A 16 -9.35 -11.51 -9.62
C ASP A 16 -8.85 -12.67 -10.50
N ALA A 17 -8.76 -13.89 -9.96
CA ALA A 17 -8.33 -15.06 -10.73
C ALA A 17 -9.27 -15.39 -11.91
N LEU A 18 -10.59 -15.27 -11.71
CA LEU A 18 -11.58 -15.45 -12.76
C LEU A 18 -11.48 -14.35 -13.83
N GLU A 19 -11.27 -13.10 -13.42
CA GLU A 19 -11.09 -11.99 -14.35
C GLU A 19 -9.78 -12.09 -15.13
N PHE A 20 -8.69 -12.58 -14.54
CA PHE A 20 -7.44 -12.79 -15.29
C PHE A 20 -7.59 -13.79 -16.43
N GLU A 21 -8.40 -14.84 -16.28
CA GLU A 21 -8.65 -15.79 -17.38
C GLU A 21 -9.51 -15.17 -18.50
N ARG A 22 -10.35 -14.19 -18.19
CA ARG A 22 -11.28 -13.57 -19.16
C ARG A 22 -10.69 -12.33 -19.83
N ASN A 23 -10.06 -11.48 -19.03
CA ASN A 23 -9.66 -10.11 -19.33
C ASN A 23 -8.28 -9.82 -18.71
N LYS A 24 -7.28 -10.68 -18.95
CA LYS A 24 -5.94 -10.52 -18.35
C LYS A 24 -5.39 -9.11 -18.61
N PRO A 25 -5.15 -8.30 -17.58
CA PRO A 25 -4.65 -6.96 -17.77
C PRO A 25 -3.14 -6.95 -17.99
N GLU A 26 -2.59 -5.83 -18.46
CA GLU A 26 -1.16 -5.67 -18.75
C GLU A 26 -0.30 -5.60 -17.48
N TRP A 27 -0.90 -5.22 -16.35
CA TRP A 27 -0.20 -5.15 -15.07
C TRP A 27 0.03 -6.52 -14.41
N VAL A 28 -0.48 -7.62 -15.00
CA VAL A 28 -0.28 -9.00 -14.53
C VAL A 28 0.42 -9.85 -15.59
N ASP A 29 1.47 -10.55 -15.18
CA ASP A 29 2.15 -11.55 -15.98
C ASP A 29 1.63 -12.95 -15.66
N LYS A 30 1.51 -13.82 -16.67
CA LYS A 30 1.23 -15.26 -16.50
C LYS A 30 2.49 -16.07 -16.79
N THR A 31 3.42 -16.10 -15.84
CA THR A 31 4.75 -16.72 -16.02
C THR A 31 5.20 -17.58 -14.84
N GLY A 32 4.58 -17.41 -13.66
CA GLY A 32 5.03 -18.02 -12.40
C GLY A 32 6.40 -17.56 -11.91
N LYS A 33 7.05 -16.63 -12.61
CA LYS A 33 8.44 -16.24 -12.35
C LYS A 33 8.51 -14.99 -11.47
N LEU A 34 9.00 -15.18 -10.25
CA LEU A 34 9.30 -14.08 -9.33
C LEU A 34 10.68 -13.47 -9.64
N ILE A 35 10.69 -12.38 -10.42
CA ILE A 35 11.93 -11.72 -10.86
C ILE A 35 12.67 -10.98 -9.72
N HIS A 36 11.93 -10.59 -8.69
CA HIS A 36 12.41 -9.89 -7.50
C HIS A 36 12.03 -10.71 -6.27
N ARG A 37 12.84 -11.73 -5.97
CA ARG A 37 12.58 -12.61 -4.83
C ARG A 37 12.55 -11.83 -3.52
N GLU A 38 11.58 -12.16 -2.67
CA GLU A 38 11.49 -11.62 -1.32
C GLU A 38 12.76 -11.88 -0.50
N MET A 39 13.05 -10.99 0.45
CA MET A 39 14.13 -11.19 1.39
C MET A 39 13.89 -12.45 2.22
N ALA A 40 14.88 -13.36 2.22
CA ALA A 40 14.82 -14.56 3.05
C ALA A 40 15.20 -14.32 4.53
N LYS A 41 15.85 -13.18 4.83
CA LYS A 41 16.33 -12.83 6.16
C LYS A 41 15.86 -11.43 6.53
N THR A 42 15.30 -11.29 7.71
CA THR A 42 14.91 -9.99 8.26
C THR A 42 16.15 -9.11 8.48
N PRO A 43 16.14 -7.85 8.03
CA PRO A 43 17.18 -6.91 8.43
C PRO A 43 16.93 -6.41 9.86
N SER A 44 17.98 -6.01 10.56
CA SER A 44 17.87 -5.44 11.91
C SER A 44 18.84 -4.29 12.08
N LYS A 45 18.36 -3.21 12.70
CA LYS A 45 19.17 -2.05 13.07
C LYS A 45 18.55 -1.36 14.29
N PRO A 46 19.33 -1.08 15.35
CA PRO A 46 18.82 -0.36 16.52
C PRO A 46 18.25 1.01 16.13
N GLY A 47 17.01 1.30 16.58
CA GLY A 47 16.30 2.54 16.27
C GLY A 47 15.49 2.53 14.98
N TRP A 48 15.50 1.45 14.20
CA TRP A 48 14.63 1.24 13.04
C TRP A 48 13.45 0.33 13.40
N PRO A 49 12.34 0.39 12.65
CA PRO A 49 11.19 -0.49 12.86
C PRO A 49 11.60 -1.97 12.86
N ASP A 50 11.07 -2.75 13.79
CA ASP A 50 11.13 -4.22 13.69
C ASP A 50 10.11 -4.67 12.63
N ILE A 51 10.61 -5.32 11.58
CA ILE A 51 9.81 -5.87 10.47
C ILE A 51 9.91 -7.39 10.39
N SER A 52 10.34 -8.05 11.48
CA SER A 52 10.50 -9.50 11.58
C SER A 52 9.17 -10.25 11.61
N GLY A 53 9.23 -11.58 11.54
CA GLY A 53 8.07 -12.45 11.76
C GLY A 53 7.56 -12.43 13.21
N THR A 54 8.27 -11.80 14.15
CA THR A 54 7.81 -11.60 15.53
C THR A 54 7.42 -10.14 15.81
N ALA A 55 7.51 -9.27 14.81
CA ALA A 55 7.12 -7.87 14.94
C ALA A 55 5.61 -7.77 15.20
N PRO A 56 5.15 -6.75 15.96
CA PRO A 56 3.73 -6.50 16.13
C PRO A 56 3.09 -6.17 14.77
N LYS A 57 1.85 -6.63 14.57
CA LYS A 57 1.06 -6.21 13.42
C LYS A 57 0.90 -4.69 13.42
N PRO A 58 0.90 -4.04 12.24
CA PRO A 58 0.95 -4.63 10.90
C PRO A 58 2.37 -4.90 10.34
N LEU A 59 3.45 -4.80 11.13
CA LEU A 59 4.84 -4.97 10.64
C LEU A 59 5.30 -6.43 10.58
N GLU A 60 4.53 -7.36 11.13
CA GLU A 60 4.80 -8.79 11.07
C GLU A 60 5.11 -9.23 9.63
N ASN A 61 6.30 -9.81 9.43
CA ASN A 61 6.81 -10.27 8.13
C ASN A 61 6.96 -9.19 7.04
N ALA A 62 6.90 -7.89 7.37
CA ALA A 62 7.01 -6.82 6.37
C ALA A 62 8.34 -6.82 5.60
N PHE A 63 9.40 -7.46 6.12
CA PHE A 63 10.65 -7.66 5.36
C PHE A 63 10.46 -8.41 4.04
N LYS A 64 9.43 -9.25 3.93
CA LYS A 64 9.12 -10.02 2.72
C LYS A 64 8.59 -9.16 1.56
N THR A 65 8.11 -7.94 1.85
CA THR A 65 7.66 -7.03 0.78
C THR A 65 8.83 -6.48 -0.04
N PHE A 66 10.06 -6.66 0.43
CA PHE A 66 11.28 -6.18 -0.24
C PHE A 66 12.01 -7.30 -0.97
N LYS A 67 12.61 -6.94 -2.10
CA LYS A 67 13.74 -7.68 -2.69
C LYS A 67 15.00 -7.52 -1.86
N LYS A 68 15.25 -6.30 -1.38
CA LYS A 68 16.34 -5.89 -0.49
C LYS A 68 15.92 -4.61 0.20
N ALA A 69 16.08 -4.53 1.51
CA ALA A 69 15.80 -3.35 2.30
C ALA A 69 17.11 -2.72 2.82
N SER A 70 17.14 -1.39 2.82
CA SER A 70 18.21 -0.59 3.42
C SER A 70 17.61 0.33 4.50
N PRO A 71 18.32 0.54 5.62
CA PRO A 71 17.86 1.45 6.64
C PRO A 71 18.02 2.89 6.16
N VAL A 72 16.95 3.69 6.23
CA VAL A 72 16.96 5.11 5.89
C VAL A 72 16.40 5.96 7.03
N THR A 73 16.81 7.22 7.06
CA THR A 73 16.18 8.25 7.88
C THR A 73 15.53 9.25 6.93
N LEU A 74 14.21 9.34 6.99
CA LEU A 74 13.40 10.29 6.24
C LEU A 74 13.50 11.64 6.93
N LEU A 75 14.02 12.64 6.23
CA LEU A 75 14.31 13.97 6.76
C LEU A 75 13.02 14.79 6.93
N PRO A 76 13.02 15.76 7.86
CA PRO A 76 11.92 16.72 8.00
C PRO A 76 11.55 17.40 6.67
N GLY A 77 10.25 17.51 6.41
CA GLY A 77 9.70 18.09 5.18
C GLY A 77 9.65 17.15 3.98
N GLU A 78 10.24 15.95 4.06
CA GLU A 78 10.06 14.93 3.01
C GLU A 78 8.59 14.52 2.89
N ARG A 79 8.14 14.28 1.66
CA ARG A 79 6.77 13.90 1.35
C ARG A 79 6.70 12.45 0.91
N LEU A 80 5.92 11.67 1.63
CA LEU A 80 5.65 10.27 1.36
C LEU A 80 4.24 10.12 0.82
N TYR A 81 4.08 9.26 -0.17
CA TYR A 81 2.83 9.03 -0.86
C TYR A 81 2.35 7.60 -0.63
N ARG A 82 1.04 7.43 -0.53
CA ARG A 82 0.39 6.13 -0.44
C ARG A 82 -0.90 6.16 -1.24
N VAL A 83 -1.02 5.23 -2.19
CA VAL A 83 -2.28 4.97 -2.90
C VAL A 83 -3.17 4.12 -2.00
N VAL A 84 -4.43 4.51 -1.85
CA VAL A 84 -5.38 3.88 -0.93
C VAL A 84 -6.71 3.61 -1.63
N ALA A 85 -7.33 2.49 -1.26
CA ALA A 85 -8.74 2.25 -1.51
C ALA A 85 -9.61 3.13 -0.60
N PRO A 86 -10.86 3.43 -0.97
CA PRO A 86 -11.80 4.18 -0.14
C PRO A 86 -11.91 3.66 1.30
N ASN A 87 -11.87 2.35 1.51
CA ASN A 87 -11.99 1.71 2.83
C ASN A 87 -10.64 1.38 3.50
N SER A 88 -9.50 1.72 2.91
CA SER A 88 -8.18 1.46 3.49
C SER A 88 -7.85 2.45 4.59
N PHE A 89 -6.98 2.07 5.53
CA PHE A 89 -6.38 3.02 6.47
C PHE A 89 -5.24 3.81 5.82
N ASP A 90 -5.19 5.10 6.11
CA ASP A 90 -4.20 6.06 5.58
C ASP A 90 -2.82 5.88 6.22
N ASN A 91 -2.79 5.54 7.52
CA ASN A 91 -1.60 5.47 8.36
C ASN A 91 -1.05 4.04 8.51
N SER A 92 -1.01 3.26 7.43
CA SER A 92 -0.44 1.89 7.45
C SER A 92 0.99 1.86 6.87
N ILE A 93 1.61 0.70 6.75
CA ILE A 93 3.08 0.55 6.73
C ILE A 93 3.76 0.94 5.42
N CYS A 94 3.13 0.69 4.26
CA CYS A 94 3.75 0.85 2.95
C CYS A 94 3.53 2.26 2.38
N TRP A 95 4.62 2.90 1.98
CA TRP A 95 4.69 4.24 1.39
C TRP A 95 5.67 4.25 0.22
N MET A 96 5.69 5.33 -0.54
CA MET A 96 6.70 5.62 -1.55
C MET A 96 7.14 7.08 -1.46
N ARG A 97 8.33 7.40 -1.99
CA ARG A 97 8.76 8.79 -2.12
C ARG A 97 7.94 9.53 -3.17
N GLU A 98 7.89 10.85 -3.06
CA GLU A 98 7.26 11.71 -4.08
C GLU A 98 7.76 11.41 -5.50
N ALA A 99 9.08 11.27 -5.67
CA ALA A 99 9.67 10.98 -6.98
C ALA A 99 9.15 9.66 -7.59
N GLU A 100 8.94 8.62 -6.77
CA GLU A 100 8.40 7.35 -7.24
C GLU A 100 6.93 7.49 -7.64
N PHE A 101 6.13 8.22 -6.85
CA PHE A 101 4.71 8.45 -7.16
C PHE A 101 4.55 9.26 -8.45
N LEU A 102 5.34 10.33 -8.63
CA LEU A 102 5.27 11.18 -9.81
C LEU A 102 5.81 10.49 -11.08
N ALA A 103 6.62 9.45 -10.93
CA ALA A 103 7.11 8.65 -12.04
C ALA A 103 6.11 7.60 -12.54
N LEU A 104 4.98 7.40 -11.83
CA LEU A 104 3.95 6.44 -12.25
C LEU A 104 3.19 6.97 -13.47
N SER A 105 3.11 6.14 -14.51
CA SER A 105 2.32 6.46 -15.71
C SER A 105 0.82 6.20 -15.53
N GLY A 106 0.42 5.48 -14.47
CA GLY A 106 -0.96 5.21 -14.12
C GLY A 106 -1.12 4.03 -13.16
N ARG A 107 -2.37 3.58 -12.99
CA ARG A 107 -2.77 2.44 -12.15
C ARG A 107 -1.99 1.17 -12.47
N ASP A 108 -1.85 0.83 -13.74
CA ASP A 108 -1.22 -0.42 -14.17
C ASP A 108 0.27 -0.46 -13.80
N ASP A 109 0.96 0.66 -14.00
CA ASP A 109 2.36 0.81 -13.61
C ASP A 109 2.53 0.71 -12.09
N TRP A 110 1.61 1.32 -11.33
CA TRP A 110 1.58 1.21 -9.88
C TRP A 110 1.39 -0.24 -9.42
N ARG A 111 0.36 -0.93 -9.90
CA ARG A 111 0.08 -2.33 -9.53
C ARG A 111 1.24 -3.24 -9.84
N ARG A 112 1.78 -3.12 -11.06
CA ARG A 112 2.87 -3.95 -11.55
C ARG A 112 4.15 -3.73 -10.75
N ARG A 113 4.59 -2.48 -10.60
CA ARG A 113 5.92 -2.15 -10.02
C ARG A 113 5.95 -2.12 -8.50
N PHE A 114 4.84 -1.79 -7.84
CA PHE A 114 4.71 -1.88 -6.38
C PHE A 114 4.14 -3.22 -5.90
N ALA A 115 3.80 -4.10 -6.83
CA ALA A 115 3.26 -5.44 -6.59
C ALA A 115 2.05 -5.44 -5.64
N VAL A 116 1.04 -4.62 -5.99
CA VAL A 116 -0.19 -4.47 -5.21
C VAL A 116 -1.37 -5.08 -5.96
N TRP A 117 -1.87 -6.22 -5.47
CA TRP A 117 -3.07 -6.84 -6.01
C TRP A 117 -4.32 -5.99 -5.77
N ARG A 118 -5.28 -6.10 -6.69
CA ARG A 118 -6.55 -5.38 -6.61
C ARG A 118 -7.37 -5.81 -5.40
N TYR A 119 -7.45 -7.11 -5.13
CA TYR A 119 -8.15 -7.63 -3.94
C TYR A 119 -7.50 -7.21 -2.59
N TRP A 120 -6.25 -6.74 -2.59
CA TRP A 120 -5.60 -6.15 -1.42
C TRP A 120 -5.93 -4.68 -1.24
N ASN A 121 -5.82 -3.91 -2.33
CA ASN A 121 -6.03 -2.47 -2.34
C ASN A 121 -6.55 -2.05 -3.72
N ARG A 122 -7.76 -1.49 -3.74
CA ARG A 122 -8.21 -0.68 -4.87
C ARG A 122 -7.34 0.58 -4.98
N ASN A 123 -7.37 1.18 -6.17
CA ASN A 123 -6.80 2.49 -6.46
C ASN A 123 -7.86 3.59 -6.33
N GLY A 124 -7.52 4.78 -6.83
CA GLY A 124 -8.44 5.89 -6.99
C GLY A 124 -8.10 7.06 -6.08
N GLU A 125 -7.55 6.79 -4.89
CA GLU A 125 -7.20 7.82 -3.91
C GLU A 125 -5.74 7.71 -3.50
N TYR A 126 -5.18 8.83 -3.06
CA TYR A 126 -3.89 8.84 -2.38
C TYR A 126 -3.89 9.83 -1.22
N VAL A 127 -3.00 9.56 -0.27
CA VAL A 127 -2.66 10.45 0.83
C VAL A 127 -1.18 10.80 0.77
N VAL A 128 -0.85 11.97 1.31
CA VAL A 128 0.52 12.43 1.47
C VAL A 128 0.81 12.58 2.95
N TYR A 129 1.90 12.00 3.42
CA TYR A 129 2.45 12.25 4.74
C TYR A 129 3.67 13.17 4.61
N THR A 130 3.71 14.26 5.37
CA THR A 130 4.88 15.15 5.42
C THR A 130 5.66 14.89 6.70
N VAL A 131 6.92 14.50 6.59
CA VAL A 131 7.74 14.20 7.76
C VAL A 131 7.83 15.43 8.68
N PRO A 132 7.48 15.31 9.97
CA PRO A 132 7.45 16.44 10.89
C PRO A 132 8.84 17.03 11.15
N PRO A 133 8.92 18.29 11.62
CA PRO A 133 10.15 18.86 12.16
C PRO A 133 10.76 17.96 13.25
N GLY A 134 12.10 17.93 13.31
CA GLY A 134 12.83 17.18 14.34
C GLY A 134 13.89 16.25 13.76
N LYS A 135 13.99 15.04 14.31
CA LYS A 135 15.05 14.06 13.98
C LYS A 135 14.79 13.26 12.70
N GLY A 136 13.61 13.42 12.08
CA GLY A 136 13.15 12.58 10.98
C GLY A 136 12.54 11.25 11.47
N LEU A 137 12.20 10.38 10.51
CA LEU A 137 11.64 9.05 10.76
C LEU A 137 12.56 7.95 10.25
N ASN A 138 12.85 6.96 11.08
CA ASN A 138 13.61 5.79 10.65
C ASN A 138 12.69 4.80 9.96
N ALA A 139 13.06 4.37 8.76
CA ALA A 139 12.27 3.46 7.94
C ALA A 139 13.18 2.50 7.16
N TRP A 140 12.56 1.49 6.57
CA TRP A 140 13.21 0.58 5.62
C TRP A 140 12.80 0.98 4.21
N GLU A 141 13.77 1.10 3.32
CA GLU A 141 13.53 1.46 1.91
C GLU A 141 14.21 0.46 0.98
N GLY A 142 13.53 0.11 -0.10
CA GLY A 142 14.04 -0.90 -1.03
C GLY A 142 13.09 -1.25 -2.17
N PRO A 143 13.57 -1.97 -3.19
CA PRO A 143 12.72 -2.44 -4.28
C PRO A 143 11.67 -3.42 -3.78
N ALA A 144 10.43 -3.29 -4.24
CA ALA A 144 9.36 -4.24 -3.97
C ALA A 144 9.71 -5.65 -4.47
N ALA A 145 9.40 -6.67 -3.67
CA ALA A 145 9.44 -8.06 -4.10
C ALA A 145 8.29 -8.34 -5.07
N SER A 146 8.52 -9.24 -6.03
CA SER A 146 7.46 -9.79 -6.87
C SER A 146 6.45 -10.53 -6.00
N GLN A 147 5.18 -10.50 -6.40
CA GLN A 147 4.10 -11.20 -5.71
C GLN A 147 3.50 -12.26 -6.63
N ALA A 148 3.32 -13.48 -6.13
CA ALA A 148 2.49 -14.48 -6.79
C ALA A 148 1.04 -14.33 -6.33
N HIS A 149 0.10 -14.62 -7.20
CA HIS A 149 -1.31 -14.65 -6.84
C HIS A 149 -1.58 -15.88 -5.96
N GLU A 150 -2.33 -15.70 -4.87
CA GLU A 150 -2.44 -16.72 -3.82
C GLU A 150 -3.17 -18.00 -4.27
N LEU A 151 -4.11 -17.88 -5.21
CA LEU A 151 -4.87 -19.02 -5.74
C LEU A 151 -4.29 -19.60 -7.04
N ASN A 152 -3.48 -18.83 -7.76
CA ASN A 152 -2.90 -19.26 -9.03
C ASN A 152 -1.51 -18.64 -9.20
N PRO A 153 -0.46 -19.32 -8.70
CA PRO A 153 0.90 -18.78 -8.67
C PRO A 153 1.51 -18.47 -10.04
N ASP A 154 0.90 -18.90 -11.15
CA ASP A 154 1.34 -18.50 -12.49
C ASP A 154 1.12 -17.00 -12.73
N TYR A 155 0.12 -16.40 -12.09
CA TYR A 155 -0.09 -14.96 -12.12
C TYR A 155 0.84 -14.27 -11.13
N VAL A 156 1.64 -13.34 -11.65
CA VAL A 156 2.63 -12.60 -10.85
C VAL A 156 2.57 -11.10 -11.12
N LEU A 157 2.86 -10.32 -10.08
CA LEU A 157 3.22 -8.91 -10.18
C LEU A 157 4.73 -8.77 -10.09
N GLU A 158 5.27 -7.94 -10.98
CA GLU A 158 6.70 -7.81 -11.20
C GLU A 158 7.44 -7.29 -9.95
N GLY A 159 6.90 -6.26 -9.30
CA GLY A 159 7.58 -5.53 -8.24
C GLY A 159 8.69 -4.61 -8.78
N GLY A 160 9.65 -4.29 -7.91
CA GLY A 160 10.88 -3.59 -8.31
C GLY A 160 10.91 -2.08 -8.10
N ALA A 161 9.77 -1.40 -7.94
CA ALA A 161 9.77 0.01 -7.55
C ALA A 161 10.22 0.20 -6.10
N MET A 162 10.80 1.37 -5.80
CA MET A 162 11.28 1.68 -4.46
C MET A 162 10.08 1.95 -3.54
N GLN A 163 9.92 1.11 -2.53
CA GLN A 163 8.92 1.29 -1.47
C GLN A 163 9.61 1.61 -0.15
N ILE A 164 8.83 2.16 0.78
CA ILE A 164 9.20 2.45 2.16
C ILE A 164 8.26 1.67 3.07
N VAL A 165 8.82 0.99 4.07
CA VAL A 165 8.10 0.44 5.22
C VAL A 165 8.54 1.21 6.47
N LEU A 166 7.58 1.87 7.10
CA LEU A 166 7.77 2.59 8.36
C LEU A 166 6.86 2.00 9.45
N ASP A 167 7.16 2.31 10.70
CA ASP A 167 6.27 1.95 11.81
C ASP A 167 5.07 2.91 11.84
N PRO A 168 3.84 2.42 11.65
CA PRO A 168 2.66 3.29 11.59
C PRO A 168 2.41 4.02 12.92
N ARG A 169 2.95 3.53 14.04
CA ARG A 169 2.87 4.19 15.36
C ARG A 169 3.72 5.45 15.47
N GLN A 170 4.60 5.67 14.50
CA GLN A 170 5.38 6.91 14.39
C GLN A 170 4.64 7.98 13.58
N LEU A 171 3.55 7.62 12.89
CA LEU A 171 2.78 8.55 12.08
C LEU A 171 1.85 9.39 12.95
N GLN A 172 1.97 10.70 12.77
CA GLN A 172 1.15 11.72 13.40
C GLN A 172 0.05 12.16 12.42
N PRO A 173 -1.24 11.93 12.72
CA PRO A 173 -2.33 12.21 11.79
C PRO A 173 -2.40 13.65 11.27
N GLU A 174 -2.00 14.62 12.07
CA GLU A 174 -1.93 16.04 11.71
C GLU A 174 -0.95 16.34 10.55
N HIS A 175 -0.05 15.39 10.26
CA HIS A 175 0.90 15.47 9.15
C HIS A 175 0.44 14.69 7.90
N LEU A 176 -0.73 14.05 7.95
CA LEU A 176 -1.40 13.47 6.79
C LEU A 176 -2.23 14.54 6.09
N SER A 177 -2.15 14.57 4.76
CA SER A 177 -3.06 15.38 3.97
C SER A 177 -4.44 14.74 3.89
N ARG A 178 -5.42 15.57 3.54
CA ARG A 178 -6.68 15.08 2.97
C ARG A 178 -6.42 14.14 1.80
N ARG A 179 -7.30 13.15 1.63
CA ARG A 179 -7.26 12.28 0.45
C ARG A 179 -7.44 13.08 -0.83
N ARG A 180 -6.75 12.64 -1.88
CA ARG A 180 -6.79 13.25 -3.20
C ARG A 180 -7.05 12.18 -4.26
N PRO A 181 -7.75 12.51 -5.35
CA PRO A 181 -7.95 11.55 -6.43
C PRO A 181 -6.65 11.34 -7.20
N THR A 182 -6.33 10.09 -7.50
CA THR A 182 -5.21 9.70 -8.37
C THR A 182 -5.43 10.09 -9.83
N GLN A 183 -6.68 10.37 -10.22
CA GLN A 183 -7.14 10.50 -11.61
C GLN A 183 -7.11 9.19 -12.43
N TRP A 184 -6.89 8.05 -11.79
CA TRP A 184 -6.87 6.75 -12.47
C TRP A 184 -8.23 6.02 -12.48
N GLY A 185 -9.25 6.56 -11.80
CA GLY A 185 -10.50 5.85 -11.51
C GLY A 185 -10.35 4.80 -10.42
N TYR A 186 -11.38 3.97 -10.18
CA TYR A 186 -11.38 2.91 -9.15
C TYR A 186 -11.56 1.48 -9.71
N SER A 187 -11.89 1.39 -10.99
CA SER A 187 -12.11 0.13 -11.71
C SER A 187 -10.80 -0.42 -12.27
N ASP A 188 -10.66 -1.75 -12.31
CA ASP A 188 -9.50 -2.44 -12.88
C ASP A 188 -9.85 -3.19 -14.17
N PHE A 189 -11.03 -3.82 -14.20
CA PHE A 189 -11.52 -4.60 -15.32
C PHE A 189 -12.65 -3.89 -16.09
N PRO A 190 -12.83 -4.22 -17.39
CA PRO A 190 -13.97 -3.75 -18.16
C PRO A 190 -15.31 -4.15 -17.51
N GLY A 191 -16.26 -3.22 -17.46
CA GLY A 191 -17.59 -3.47 -16.90
C GLY A 191 -17.67 -3.39 -15.37
N GLU A 192 -16.56 -3.12 -14.67
CA GLU A 192 -16.63 -2.69 -13.29
C GLU A 192 -17.38 -1.36 -13.16
N SER A 193 -18.21 -1.26 -12.12
CA SER A 193 -18.95 -0.05 -11.79
C SER A 193 -18.49 0.48 -10.44
N ASP A 194 -18.19 1.78 -10.42
CA ASP A 194 -17.88 2.54 -9.22
C ASP A 194 -19.16 2.92 -8.44
N GLU A 195 -20.36 2.58 -8.93
CA GLU A 195 -21.65 2.96 -8.32
C GLU A 195 -21.80 2.45 -6.88
N PHE A 196 -21.16 1.33 -6.54
CA PHE A 196 -21.16 0.76 -5.19
C PHE A 196 -20.12 1.37 -4.24
N LEU A 197 -19.27 2.29 -4.73
CA LEU A 197 -18.39 3.11 -3.89
C LEU A 197 -19.14 4.31 -3.29
N GLY A 198 -20.33 4.62 -3.81
CA GLY A 198 -20.93 5.94 -3.64
C GLY A 198 -20.07 7.02 -4.33
N LEU A 199 -20.52 8.27 -4.37
CA LEU A 199 -19.62 9.36 -4.76
C LEU A 199 -18.39 9.30 -3.83
N PRO A 200 -17.15 9.18 -4.35
CA PRO A 200 -15.99 9.03 -3.50
C PRO A 200 -15.88 10.25 -2.58
N LYS A 201 -16.06 10.02 -1.27
CA LYS A 201 -16.10 11.12 -0.30
C LYS A 201 -14.71 11.63 0.09
N LEU A 202 -13.63 11.12 -0.54
CA LEU A 202 -12.23 11.45 -0.28
C LEU A 202 -11.98 11.66 1.22
N THR A 203 -12.44 10.71 2.02
CA THR A 203 -12.48 10.82 3.48
C THR A 203 -11.25 10.13 4.05
N ASN A 204 -10.56 10.76 5.00
CA ASN A 204 -9.46 10.12 5.68
C ASN A 204 -9.95 9.00 6.59
N HIS A 205 -9.20 7.91 6.66
CA HIS A 205 -9.47 6.78 7.53
C HIS A 205 -8.22 6.46 8.33
N ILE A 206 -8.24 6.78 9.61
CA ILE A 206 -7.11 6.54 10.50
C ILE A 206 -7.34 5.25 11.29
N ASP A 207 -6.33 4.39 11.30
CA ASP A 207 -6.31 3.24 12.21
C ASP A 207 -5.92 3.71 13.61
N GLU A 208 -6.91 3.82 14.49
CA GLU A 208 -6.71 4.27 15.87
C GLU A 208 -5.77 3.36 16.67
N ARG A 209 -5.62 2.08 16.27
CA ARG A 209 -4.68 1.16 16.92
C ARG A 209 -3.21 1.53 16.67
N ASN A 210 -2.96 2.33 15.64
CA ASN A 210 -1.64 2.84 15.33
C ASN A 210 -1.41 4.23 15.94
N LEU A 211 -2.36 4.79 16.68
CA LEU A 211 -2.17 6.09 17.32
C LEU A 211 -1.48 5.94 18.68
N PRO A 212 -0.61 6.88 19.05
CA PRO A 212 -0.24 7.09 20.44
C PRO A 212 -1.51 7.24 21.31
N PRO A 213 -1.53 6.71 22.55
CA PRO A 213 -2.71 6.70 23.42
C PRO A 213 -3.42 8.06 23.61
N ASP A 214 -2.69 9.17 23.48
CA ASP A 214 -3.17 10.53 23.73
C ASP A 214 -3.43 11.37 22.45
N SER A 215 -3.50 10.73 21.28
CA SER A 215 -3.69 11.44 20.02
C SER A 215 -5.12 11.99 19.90
N LYS A 216 -5.25 13.32 19.83
CA LYS A 216 -6.50 13.97 19.43
C LYS A 216 -6.53 14.06 17.91
N LEU A 217 -7.46 13.34 17.28
CA LEU A 217 -7.73 13.47 15.86
C LEU A 217 -8.55 14.74 15.61
N ASP A 218 -7.98 15.71 14.91
CA ASP A 218 -8.71 16.83 14.32
C ASP A 218 -8.48 16.75 12.80
N LEU A 219 -9.30 15.92 12.13
CA LEU A 219 -9.23 15.64 10.69
C LEU A 219 -10.54 16.04 9.99
#